data_AF-K2CCI7-F1
#
_entry.id   AF-K2CCI7-F1
#
_cell.length_a   1.000
_cell.length_b   1.000
_cell.length_c   1.000
_cell.angle_alpha   90.00
_cell.angle_beta   90.00
_cell.angle_gamma   90.00
#
_symmetry.space_group_name_H-M   'P 1'
#
loop_
_entity.id
_entity.type
_entity.pdbx_description
1 polymer ?
#
loop_
_entity_poly.entity_id
_entity_poly.type
_entity_poly.pdbx_seq_one_letter_code
_entity_poly.pdbx_strand_id
1 'polypeptide(L)'
;MEKAKPKQVKLRSVLACETQRGCCQLCYGYDLGHNKMVAIGTAVGIIAAQSIGEPGTQLTMRTFHTGGVAGGDITQGLPRVEELFEARPIKKKAILSDVDGQVEDIIETGKQKVIRVKAVRNSKEVHRRTKTMKVLVKDGQTIAEGETIA
;
A
#
# COMPACT_ATOMS: atom_id res chain seq x y z
N MET A 1 2.73 30.32 -23.30
CA MET A 1 3.83 29.38 -22.99
C MET A 1 3.23 28.02 -22.72
N GLU A 2 3.35 27.11 -23.68
CA GLU A 2 2.82 25.75 -23.61
C GLU A 2 3.69 24.94 -22.65
N LYS A 3 3.20 24.73 -21.43
CA LYS A 3 3.93 24.00 -20.39
C LYS A 3 4.04 22.53 -20.81
N ALA A 4 5.26 22.07 -21.07
CA ALA A 4 5.54 20.64 -21.17
C ALA A 4 4.97 19.94 -19.92
N LYS A 5 4.13 18.91 -20.13
CA LYS A 5 3.54 18.09 -19.07
C LYS A 5 4.39 16.82 -18.93
N PRO A 6 5.46 16.82 -18.12
CA PRO A 6 6.24 15.63 -17.91
C PRO A 6 5.37 14.54 -17.23
N LYS A 7 5.49 13.29 -17.70
CA LYS A 7 4.79 12.14 -17.10
C LYS A 7 5.35 11.78 -15.72
N GLN A 8 6.61 12.12 -15.45
CA GLN A 8 7.30 11.83 -14.19
C GLN A 8 8.32 12.94 -13.89
N VAL A 9 8.54 13.21 -12.59
CA VAL A 9 9.50 14.21 -12.11
C VAL A 9 10.32 13.61 -10.97
N LYS A 10 11.63 13.83 -10.99
CA LYS A 10 12.51 13.45 -9.88
C LYS A 10 12.50 14.54 -8.82
N LEU A 11 12.20 14.15 -7.58
CA LEU A 11 12.13 15.03 -6.42
C LEU A 11 12.92 14.45 -5.26
N ARG A 12 13.35 15.31 -4.33
CA ARG A 12 13.86 14.88 -3.04
C ARG A 12 12.68 14.52 -2.13
N SER A 13 12.89 13.58 -1.22
CA SER A 13 11.88 13.13 -0.27
C SER A 13 12.53 12.79 1.06
N VAL A 14 11.78 12.94 2.14
CA VAL A 14 12.17 12.50 3.49
C VAL A 14 12.48 11.00 3.55
N LEU A 15 11.88 10.19 2.67
CA LEU A 15 12.10 8.74 2.60
C LEU A 15 13.51 8.35 2.11
N ALA A 16 14.15 9.24 1.33
CA ALA A 16 15.48 9.02 0.77
C ALA A 16 16.55 9.88 1.48
N CYS A 17 16.22 10.46 2.64
CA CYS A 17 17.13 11.33 3.37
C CYS A 17 18.15 10.51 4.17
N GLU A 18 19.44 10.76 3.98
CA GLU A 18 20.54 10.03 4.64
C GLU A 18 20.87 10.55 6.06
N THR A 19 20.16 11.58 6.52
CA THR A 19 20.33 12.15 7.86
C THR A 19 19.94 11.13 8.93
N GLN A 20 20.84 10.86 9.87
CA GLN A 20 20.66 9.82 10.90
C GLN A 20 19.55 10.15 11.92
N ARG A 21 19.39 11.43 12.29
CA ARG A 21 18.38 11.88 13.24
C ARG A 21 17.68 13.12 12.72
N GLY A 22 16.41 12.98 12.35
CA GLY A 22 15.61 14.02 11.72
C GLY A 22 15.73 13.99 10.18
N CYS A 23 15.35 15.08 9.54
CA CYS A 23 15.40 15.22 8.09
C CYS A 23 16.16 16.49 7.69
N CYS A 24 16.93 16.42 6.61
CA CYS A 24 17.59 17.62 6.11
C CYS A 24 16.57 18.60 5.50
N GLN A 25 16.98 19.86 5.52
CA GLN A 25 16.19 20.99 5.07
C GLN A 25 15.71 20.84 3.60
N LEU A 26 16.58 20.34 2.72
CA LEU A 26 16.29 20.18 1.29
C LEU A 26 15.41 18.97 0.97
N CYS A 27 15.39 17.93 1.82
CA CYS A 27 14.53 16.75 1.63
C CYS A 27 13.13 16.97 2.20
N TYR A 28 12.99 17.78 3.26
CA TYR A 28 11.68 18.23 3.73
C TYR A 28 11.09 19.28 2.79
N GLY A 29 11.90 20.28 2.42
CA GLY A 29 11.48 21.36 1.52
C GLY A 29 10.65 22.42 2.24
N TYR A 30 9.45 22.68 1.71
CA TYR A 30 8.65 23.82 2.14
C TYR A 30 7.87 23.55 3.43
N ASP A 31 7.89 24.55 4.31
CA ASP A 31 6.91 24.68 5.37
C ASP A 31 5.59 25.17 4.77
N LEU A 32 4.57 24.30 4.79
CA LEU A 32 3.25 24.55 4.24
C LEU A 32 2.48 25.65 5.00
N GLY A 33 2.81 25.90 6.28
CA GLY A 33 2.13 26.93 7.08
C GLY A 33 2.59 28.34 6.75
N HIS A 34 3.87 28.50 6.40
CA HIS A 34 4.48 29.81 6.11
C HIS A 34 4.79 30.02 4.62
N ASN A 35 4.52 29.01 3.78
CA ASN A 35 4.82 28.99 2.35
C ASN A 35 6.27 29.43 2.01
N LYS A 36 7.20 29.01 2.86
CA LYS A 36 8.63 29.28 2.72
C LYS A 36 9.40 28.01 3.02
N MET A 37 10.68 28.05 2.71
CA MET A 37 11.58 26.96 3.02
C MET A 37 11.62 26.73 4.55
N VAL A 38 11.56 25.48 5.03
CA VAL A 38 11.53 25.13 6.47
C VAL A 38 12.72 25.67 7.29
N ALA A 39 12.47 26.21 8.48
CA ALA A 39 13.57 26.66 9.33
C ALA A 39 14.38 25.48 9.89
N ILE A 40 15.68 25.67 10.07
CA ILE A 40 16.51 24.67 10.76
C ILE A 40 16.05 24.63 12.23
N GLY A 41 15.82 23.42 12.75
CA GLY A 41 15.32 23.21 14.11
C GLY A 41 13.79 23.15 14.22
N THR A 42 13.04 23.27 13.13
CA THR A 42 11.58 23.06 13.14
C THR A 42 11.25 21.63 13.56
N ALA A 43 10.33 21.49 14.52
CA ALA A 43 9.84 20.20 15.01
C ALA A 43 8.85 19.53 14.04
N VAL A 44 9.30 19.23 12.82
CA VAL A 44 8.48 18.69 11.73
C VAL A 44 7.78 17.37 12.08
N GLY A 45 8.38 16.56 12.95
CA GLY A 45 7.77 15.31 13.41
C GLY A 45 6.51 15.52 14.25
N ILE A 46 6.51 16.52 15.14
CA ILE A 46 5.33 16.88 15.96
C ILE A 46 4.23 17.43 15.07
N ILE A 47 4.58 18.31 14.12
CA ILE A 47 3.64 18.91 13.17
C ILE A 47 2.99 17.81 12.32
N ALA A 48 3.79 16.88 11.79
CA ALA A 48 3.29 15.75 11.01
C ALA A 48 2.37 14.83 11.82
N ALA A 49 2.75 14.52 13.07
CA ALA A 49 1.93 13.68 13.95
C ALA A 49 0.55 14.31 14.22
N GLN A 50 0.50 15.62 14.51
CA GLN A 50 -0.77 16.33 14.70
C GLN A 50 -1.61 16.40 13.43
N SER A 51 -0.96 16.66 12.29
CA SER A 51 -1.62 16.76 10.98
C SER A 51 -2.30 15.45 10.56
N ILE A 52 -1.80 14.30 11.04
CA ILE A 52 -2.41 12.98 10.82
C ILE A 52 -3.43 12.67 11.93
N GLY A 53 -3.11 13.02 13.19
CA GLY A 53 -3.92 12.69 14.36
C GLY A 53 -5.25 13.45 14.45
N GLU A 54 -5.26 14.75 14.19
CA GLU A 54 -6.47 15.58 14.30
C GLU A 54 -7.59 15.09 13.35
N PRO A 55 -7.35 14.86 12.04
CA PRO A 55 -8.34 14.23 11.18
C PRO A 55 -8.72 12.81 11.61
N GLY A 56 -7.80 12.05 12.22
CA GLY A 56 -8.07 10.74 12.79
C GLY A 56 -9.18 10.78 13.85
N THR A 57 -9.19 11.80 14.72
CA THR A 57 -10.29 12.01 15.70
C THR A 57 -11.61 12.35 15.03
N GLN A 58 -11.58 13.03 13.87
CA GLN A 58 -12.80 13.31 13.11
C GLN A 58 -13.38 12.05 12.46
N LEU A 59 -12.52 11.12 12.02
CA LEU A 59 -12.95 9.85 11.44
C LEU A 59 -13.69 8.97 12.44
N THR A 60 -13.40 9.05 13.74
CA THR A 60 -14.14 8.28 14.75
C THR A 60 -15.48 8.92 15.11
N MET A 61 -15.63 10.24 15.05
CA MET A 61 -16.89 10.90 15.40
C MET A 61 -17.98 10.80 14.33
N ARG A 62 -17.64 10.54 13.06
CA ARG A 62 -18.61 10.45 11.94
C ARG A 62 -19.00 9.03 11.52
N THR A 63 -18.35 7.97 12.02
CA THR A 63 -18.57 6.59 11.53
C THR A 63 -19.47 5.72 12.40
N PHE A 64 -19.84 6.14 13.62
CA PHE A 64 -20.60 5.30 14.55
C PHE A 64 -22.12 5.49 14.49
N HIS A 65 -22.69 5.79 13.33
CA HIS A 65 -24.15 5.77 13.17
C HIS A 65 -24.49 5.31 11.74
N THR A 66 -24.83 4.03 11.62
CA THR A 66 -25.77 3.47 10.62
C THR A 66 -25.40 3.47 9.12
N GLY A 67 -24.42 4.25 8.65
CA GLY A 67 -24.14 4.40 7.20
C GLY A 67 -23.01 3.56 6.59
N GLY A 68 -22.06 3.06 7.40
CA GLY A 68 -20.82 2.43 6.90
C GLY A 68 -20.79 0.89 6.90
N VAL A 69 -21.83 0.24 7.44
CA VAL A 69 -21.88 -1.24 7.59
C VAL A 69 -22.31 -1.92 6.29
N ALA A 70 -22.95 -1.18 5.38
CA ALA A 70 -23.44 -1.68 4.09
C ALA A 70 -22.56 -1.15 2.93
N GLY A 71 -21.27 -1.49 2.91
CA GLY A 71 -20.45 -1.14 1.75
C GLY A 71 -18.96 -1.31 1.93
N GLY A 72 -18.43 -2.47 1.53
CA GLY A 72 -17.01 -2.66 1.27
C GLY A 72 -16.29 -3.52 2.29
N ASP A 73 -15.68 -4.59 1.78
CA ASP A 73 -14.95 -5.64 2.49
C ASP A 73 -13.54 -5.22 2.99
N ILE A 74 -13.28 -3.91 2.98
CA ILE A 74 -12.02 -3.26 3.35
C ILE A 74 -12.32 -2.46 4.61
N THR A 75 -11.52 -2.57 5.66
CA THR A 75 -11.63 -1.71 6.84
C THR A 75 -11.67 -0.25 6.37
N GLN A 76 -12.77 0.47 6.64
CA GLN A 76 -12.91 1.89 6.28
C GLN A 76 -12.75 2.74 7.54
N GLY A 77 -12.12 3.91 7.40
CA GLY A 77 -11.95 4.87 8.50
C GLY A 77 -10.74 4.57 9.40
N LEU A 78 -10.86 4.89 10.70
CA LEU A 78 -9.75 4.78 11.65
C LEU A 78 -9.14 3.36 11.77
N PRO A 79 -9.92 2.26 11.78
CA PRO A 79 -9.35 0.92 11.90
C PRO A 79 -8.31 0.59 10.82
N ARG A 80 -8.46 1.15 9.61
CA ARG A 80 -7.48 0.95 8.54
C ARG A 80 -6.20 1.72 8.78
N VAL A 81 -6.31 2.94 9.30
CA VAL A 81 -5.16 3.77 9.66
C VAL A 81 -4.35 3.05 10.76
N GLU A 82 -5.01 2.55 11.81
CA GLU A 82 -4.37 1.77 12.86
C GLU A 82 -3.70 0.50 12.32
N GLU A 83 -4.37 -0.26 11.44
CA GLU A 83 -3.78 -1.44 10.80
C GLU A 83 -2.48 -1.12 10.04
N LEU A 84 -2.46 0.01 9.32
CA LEU A 84 -1.29 0.44 8.54
C LEU A 84 -0.14 0.95 9.42
N PHE A 85 -0.44 1.75 10.44
CA PHE A 85 0.58 2.31 11.33
C PHE A 85 1.18 1.28 12.28
N GLU A 86 0.40 0.29 12.73
CA GLU A 86 0.87 -0.77 13.63
C GLU A 86 1.28 -2.07 12.90
N ALA A 87 1.25 -2.07 11.56
CA ALA A 87 1.54 -3.24 10.73
C ALA A 87 0.76 -4.50 11.17
N ARG A 88 -0.49 -4.34 11.63
CA ARG A 88 -1.31 -5.44 12.10
C ARG A 88 -1.68 -6.40 10.96
N PRO A 89 -1.82 -7.70 11.23
CA PRO A 89 -2.28 -8.65 10.23
C PRO A 89 -3.72 -8.33 9.80
N ILE A 90 -3.90 -8.05 8.50
CA ILE A 90 -5.21 -7.81 7.90
C ILE A 90 -6.05 -9.09 7.83
N LYS A 91 -7.37 -8.96 7.98
CA LYS A 91 -8.32 -10.08 7.97
C LYS A 91 -8.40 -10.79 6.62
N LYS A 92 -8.32 -10.04 5.51
CA LYS A 92 -8.35 -10.54 4.13
C LYS A 92 -7.02 -10.20 3.44
N LYS A 93 -6.04 -11.08 3.63
CA LYS A 93 -4.71 -10.92 3.03
C LYS A 93 -4.78 -11.25 1.54
N ALA A 94 -4.31 -10.32 0.72
CA ALA A 94 -4.01 -10.58 -0.67
C ALA A 94 -2.90 -11.63 -0.78
N ILE A 95 -3.05 -12.53 -1.72
CA ILE A 95 -2.09 -13.57 -2.05
C ILE A 95 -1.20 -13.03 -3.17
N LEU A 96 0.06 -12.74 -2.85
CA LEU A 96 1.04 -12.27 -3.84
C LEU A 96 1.78 -13.45 -4.51
N SER A 97 2.33 -13.20 -5.70
CA SER A 97 3.28 -14.10 -6.33
C SER A 97 4.64 -14.04 -5.66
N ASP A 98 5.24 -15.20 -5.38
CA ASP A 98 6.62 -15.29 -4.86
C ASP A 98 7.67 -15.29 -5.97
N VAL A 99 7.25 -15.41 -7.24
CA VAL A 99 8.14 -15.60 -8.39
C VAL A 99 7.63 -14.87 -9.64
N ASP A 100 8.56 -14.45 -10.49
CA ASP A 100 8.28 -14.10 -11.88
C ASP A 100 7.99 -15.37 -12.69
N GLY A 101 6.82 -15.44 -13.31
CA GLY A 101 6.36 -16.67 -13.92
C GLY A 101 5.14 -16.53 -14.81
N GLN A 102 4.72 -17.66 -15.38
CA GLN A 102 3.45 -17.78 -16.09
C GLN A 102 2.51 -18.67 -15.26
N VAL A 103 1.25 -18.27 -15.15
CA VAL A 103 0.20 -19.09 -14.55
C VAL A 103 -0.07 -20.26 -15.50
N GLU A 104 0.21 -21.49 -15.07
CA GLU A 104 -0.05 -22.69 -15.89
C GLU A 104 -1.49 -23.16 -15.75
N ASP A 105 -1.94 -23.41 -14.51
CA ASP A 105 -3.26 -23.95 -14.24
C ASP A 105 -3.87 -23.35 -12.97
N ILE A 106 -5.17 -23.06 -13.04
CA ILE A 106 -6.02 -22.76 -11.88
C ILE A 106 -6.96 -23.96 -11.65
N ILE A 107 -6.58 -24.85 -10.74
CA ILE A 107 -7.37 -26.04 -10.42
C ILE A 107 -8.37 -25.72 -9.32
N GLU A 108 -9.67 -25.87 -9.59
CA GLU A 108 -10.73 -25.73 -8.60
C GLU A 108 -11.05 -27.08 -7.95
N THR A 109 -10.69 -27.25 -6.67
CA THR A 109 -11.06 -28.42 -5.87
C THR A 109 -12.04 -28.00 -4.78
N GLY A 110 -13.34 -28.05 -5.10
CA GLY A 110 -14.43 -27.69 -4.20
C GLY A 110 -14.39 -26.20 -3.81
N LYS A 111 -14.13 -25.90 -2.53
CA LYS A 111 -14.01 -24.51 -2.01
C LYS A 111 -12.59 -23.93 -2.09
N GLN A 112 -11.63 -24.71 -2.59
CA GLN A 112 -10.22 -24.30 -2.71
C GLN A 112 -9.85 -24.16 -4.19
N LYS A 113 -9.19 -23.06 -4.54
CA LYS A 113 -8.54 -22.90 -5.84
C LYS A 113 -7.03 -23.04 -5.65
N VAL A 114 -6.40 -23.89 -6.44
CA VAL A 114 -4.95 -24.10 -6.45
C VAL A 114 -4.40 -23.46 -7.70
N ILE A 115 -3.49 -22.50 -7.53
CA ILE A 115 -2.86 -21.76 -8.63
C ILE A 115 -1.43 -22.29 -8.78
N ARG A 116 -1.11 -22.81 -9.96
CA ARG A 116 0.22 -23.27 -10.33
C ARG A 116 0.91 -22.19 -11.15
N VAL A 117 2.09 -21.77 -10.68
CA VAL A 117 2.93 -20.79 -11.39
C VAL A 117 4.24 -21.47 -11.78
N LYS A 118 4.55 -21.41 -13.08
CA LYS A 118 5.85 -21.83 -13.61
C LYS A 118 6.80 -20.65 -13.58
N ALA A 119 7.82 -20.72 -12.73
CA ALA A 119 8.85 -19.70 -12.65
C ALA A 119 9.80 -19.74 -13.86
N VAL A 120 10.18 -18.56 -14.37
CA VAL A 120 11.08 -18.43 -15.53
C VAL A 120 12.53 -18.75 -15.17
N ARG A 121 12.96 -18.39 -13.94
CA ARG A 121 14.37 -18.48 -13.49
C ARG A 121 14.67 -19.62 -12.53
N ASN A 122 13.65 -20.26 -11.96
CA ASN A 122 13.80 -21.34 -10.99
C ASN A 122 12.80 -22.43 -11.35
N SER A 123 13.21 -23.68 -11.56
CA SER A 123 12.29 -24.81 -11.86
C SER A 123 11.45 -25.24 -10.66
N LYS A 124 11.08 -24.32 -9.76
CA LYS A 124 10.21 -24.57 -8.61
C LYS A 124 8.78 -24.20 -9.02
N GLU A 125 7.91 -25.21 -9.06
CA GLU A 125 6.47 -25.00 -9.17
C GLU A 125 5.94 -24.49 -7.83
N VAL A 126 5.49 -23.22 -7.80
CA VAL A 126 4.87 -22.66 -6.60
C VAL A 126 3.37 -22.97 -6.66
N HIS A 127 2.90 -23.68 -5.63
CA HIS A 127 1.49 -24.02 -5.45
C HIS A 127 0.90 -23.12 -4.38
N ARG A 128 -0.07 -22.28 -4.74
CA ARG A 128 -0.83 -21.50 -3.75
C ARG A 128 -2.28 -21.92 -3.71
N ARG A 129 -2.78 -22.11 -2.48
CA ARG A 129 -4.18 -22.46 -2.23
C ARG A 129 -4.93 -21.24 -1.73
N THR A 130 -5.96 -20.87 -2.45
CA THR A 130 -6.89 -19.81 -2.08
C THR A 130 -8.18 -20.42 -1.57
N LYS A 131 -8.58 -20.08 -0.34
CA LYS A 131 -9.92 -20.39 0.19
C LYS A 131 -10.80 -19.16 0.01
N THR A 132 -11.93 -19.31 -0.70
CA THR A 132 -13.02 -18.32 -0.74
C THR A 132 -12.70 -16.95 -1.38
N MET A 133 -11.48 -16.68 -1.88
CA MET A 133 -11.17 -15.40 -2.56
C MET A 133 -11.26 -15.50 -4.09
N LYS A 134 -11.58 -14.37 -4.72
CA LYS A 134 -11.68 -14.24 -6.17
C LYS A 134 -10.28 -14.14 -6.77
N VAL A 135 -9.95 -15.07 -7.67
CA VAL A 135 -8.68 -15.04 -8.41
C VAL A 135 -8.71 -13.88 -9.41
N LEU A 136 -7.65 -13.07 -9.42
CA LEU A 136 -7.51 -11.90 -10.29
C LEU A 136 -6.76 -12.21 -11.59
N VAL A 137 -5.99 -13.30 -11.60
CA VAL A 137 -5.17 -13.73 -12.73
C VAL A 137 -5.89 -14.73 -13.62
N LYS A 138 -5.48 -14.81 -14.90
CA LYS A 138 -5.97 -15.79 -15.88
C LYS A 138 -4.92 -16.86 -16.18
N ASP A 139 -5.38 -18.02 -16.67
CA ASP A 139 -4.49 -19.06 -17.19
C ASP A 139 -3.64 -18.50 -18.35
N GLY A 140 -2.35 -18.81 -18.34
CA GLY A 140 -1.38 -18.30 -19.30
C GLY A 140 -0.91 -16.86 -19.08
N GLN A 141 -1.38 -16.15 -18.04
CA GLN A 141 -0.92 -14.79 -17.74
C GLN A 141 0.52 -14.80 -17.19
N THR A 142 1.37 -13.91 -17.71
CA THR A 142 2.67 -13.61 -17.11
C THR A 142 2.49 -12.71 -15.90
N ILE A 143 3.02 -13.14 -14.76
CA ILE A 143 2.97 -12.42 -13.48
C ILE A 143 4.38 -12.10 -12.99
N ALA A 144 4.53 -10.95 -12.36
CA ALA A 144 5.77 -10.55 -11.71
C ALA A 144 5.80 -10.97 -10.22
N GLU A 145 7.00 -11.08 -9.65
CA GLU A 145 7.18 -11.23 -8.21
C GLU A 145 6.50 -10.07 -7.47
N GLY A 146 5.70 -10.38 -6.45
CA GLY A 146 4.91 -9.41 -5.69
C GLY A 146 3.57 -9.03 -6.31
N GLU A 147 3.20 -9.54 -7.50
CA GLU A 147 1.90 -9.27 -8.12
C GLU A 147 0.75 -9.98 -7.38
N THR A 148 -0.39 -9.32 -7.25
CA THR A 148 -1.56 -9.87 -6.55
C THR A 148 -2.26 -10.92 -7.40
N ILE A 149 -2.31 -12.15 -6.89
CA ILE A 149 -2.91 -13.31 -7.53
C ILE A 149 -4.38 -13.49 -7.11
N ALA A 150 -4.70 -13.27 -5.83
CA ALA A 150 -6.04 -13.44 -5.27
C ALA A 150 -6.26 -12.59 -4.01
#